data_AF-A0A942Q3K8-F1
#
_entry.id   AF-A0A942Q3K8-F1
#
_cell.length_a   1.000
_cell.length_b   1.000
_cell.length_c   1.000
_cell.angle_alpha   90.00
_cell.angle_beta   90.00
_cell.angle_gamma   90.00
#
_symmetry.space_group_name_H-M   'P 1'
#
loop_
_entity.id
_entity.type
_entity.pdbx_description
1 polymer ?
#
loop_
_entity_poly.entity_id
_entity_poly.type
_entity_poly.pdbx_seq_one_letter_code
_entity_poly.pdbx_strand_id
1 'polypeptide(L)'
;MKEISLKEIMDTGCFDNVLKIKLLFIRRKKSGDIFYRENMSKLPYDQPFEFYFHATKGSITYQNAFPIPTCQYKRWMGKEITLQNLLPYYQMYYETDGTMDLDYSLSHYNGEKYIWFYKEGVNYES
;
A
#
# COMPACT_ATOMS: atom_id res chain seq x y z
N MET A 1 7.74 13.14 7.54
CA MET A 1 6.57 12.27 7.34
C MET A 1 5.83 12.77 6.13
N LYS A 2 5.34 11.89 5.25
CA LYS A 2 4.25 12.33 4.36
C LYS A 2 3.22 11.22 4.23
N GLU A 3 2.40 11.14 5.27
CA GLU A 3 1.00 10.75 5.12
C GLU A 3 0.29 11.84 4.31
N ILE A 4 -0.78 11.48 3.61
CA ILE A 4 -1.57 12.41 2.82
C ILE A 4 -3.02 12.37 3.29
N SER A 5 -3.71 13.50 3.29
CA SER A 5 -5.14 13.60 3.55
C SER A 5 -5.94 13.82 2.26
N LEU A 6 -7.25 13.54 2.29
CA LEU A 6 -8.12 13.84 1.15
C LEU A 6 -8.17 15.35 0.86
N LYS A 7 -8.04 16.18 1.91
CA LYS A 7 -7.90 17.63 1.79
C LYS A 7 -6.69 18.04 0.98
N GLU A 8 -5.50 17.54 1.31
CA GLU A 8 -4.29 17.87 0.54
C GLU A 8 -4.39 17.44 -0.92
N ILE A 9 -5.10 16.35 -1.21
CA ILE A 9 -5.35 15.92 -2.61
C ILE A 9 -6.32 16.88 -3.30
N MET A 10 -7.39 17.31 -2.64
CA MET A 10 -8.32 18.31 -3.18
C MET A 10 -7.62 19.65 -3.45
N ASP A 11 -6.71 20.07 -2.55
CA ASP A 11 -5.98 21.34 -2.66
C ASP A 11 -5.05 21.39 -3.89
N THR A 12 -4.76 20.24 -4.53
CA THR A 12 -4.06 20.21 -5.83
C THR A 12 -4.87 20.80 -6.98
N GLY A 13 -6.19 20.98 -6.82
CA GLY A 13 -7.10 21.45 -7.87
C GLY A 13 -7.38 20.42 -8.96
N CYS A 14 -6.80 19.21 -8.88
CA CYS A 14 -7.03 18.13 -9.84
C CYS A 14 -8.44 17.51 -9.73
N PHE A 15 -9.13 17.75 -8.61
CA PHE A 15 -10.45 17.20 -8.32
C PHE A 15 -11.38 18.30 -7.82
N ASP A 16 -12.63 18.24 -8.28
CA ASP A 16 -13.72 19.15 -7.89
C ASP A 16 -14.57 18.58 -6.75
N ASN A 17 -14.40 17.30 -6.41
CA ASN A 17 -15.24 16.60 -5.44
C ASN A 17 -14.49 15.44 -4.76
N VAL A 18 -14.50 15.43 -3.43
CA VAL A 18 -13.93 14.37 -2.59
C VAL A 18 -14.49 12.97 -2.91
N LEU A 19 -15.77 12.88 -3.30
CA LEU A 19 -16.38 11.60 -3.70
C LEU A 19 -15.71 11.01 -4.94
N LYS A 20 -15.30 11.85 -5.90
CA LYS A 20 -14.56 11.37 -7.09
C LYS A 20 -13.19 10.84 -6.70
N ILE A 21 -12.51 11.49 -5.74
CA ILE A 21 -11.24 10.98 -5.18
C ILE A 21 -11.47 9.61 -4.54
N LYS A 22 -12.45 9.49 -3.63
CA LYS A 22 -12.76 8.23 -2.94
C LYS A 22 -13.08 7.11 -3.92
N LEU A 23 -13.91 7.35 -4.93
CA LEU A 23 -14.26 6.36 -5.96
C LEU A 23 -13.04 5.96 -6.80
N LEU A 24 -12.21 6.91 -7.21
CA LEU A 24 -10.98 6.64 -7.93
C LEU A 24 -10.04 5.76 -7.09
N PHE A 25 -9.87 6.10 -5.82
CA PHE A 25 -8.96 5.40 -4.92
C PHE A 25 -9.44 3.98 -4.64
N ILE A 26 -10.75 3.79 -4.42
CA ILE A 26 -11.35 2.44 -4.29
C ILE A 26 -11.09 1.61 -5.55
N ARG A 27 -11.30 2.18 -6.74
CA ARG A 27 -11.07 1.49 -8.02
C ARG A 27 -9.60 1.13 -8.22
N ARG A 28 -8.69 2.05 -7.91
CA ARG A 28 -7.23 1.85 -8.05
C ARG A 28 -6.66 0.90 -7.00
N LYS A 29 -7.22 0.89 -5.79
CA LYS A 29 -6.87 -0.10 -4.76
C LYS A 29 -7.34 -1.48 -5.20
N LYS A 30 -8.56 -1.61 -5.74
CA LYS A 30 -9.06 -2.88 -6.31
C LYS A 30 -8.16 -3.44 -7.42
N SER A 31 -7.65 -2.59 -8.32
CA SER A 31 -6.68 -3.04 -9.34
C SER A 31 -5.31 -3.41 -8.75
N GLY A 32 -5.02 -3.00 -7.51
CA GLY A 32 -3.71 -3.13 -6.89
C GLY A 32 -2.71 -2.06 -7.34
N ASP A 33 -3.12 -1.07 -8.14
CA ASP A 33 -2.20 -0.01 -8.60
C ASP A 33 -1.74 0.87 -7.41
N ILE A 34 -2.55 0.96 -6.36
CA ILE A 34 -2.27 1.72 -5.15
C ILE A 34 -2.64 0.91 -3.91
N PHE A 35 -2.12 1.32 -2.76
CA PHE A 35 -2.48 0.75 -1.47
C PHE A 35 -2.57 1.81 -0.37
N TYR A 36 -3.48 1.56 0.56
CA TYR A 36 -3.70 2.29 1.81
C TYR A 36 -4.45 1.33 2.73
N ARG A 37 -4.34 1.45 4.05
CA ARG A 37 -4.91 0.47 4.98
C ARG A 37 -6.39 0.72 5.25
N GLU A 38 -6.76 1.98 5.27
CA GLU A 38 -8.00 2.52 5.79
C GLU A 38 -9.21 2.15 4.92
N ASN A 39 -10.40 2.26 5.52
CA ASN A 39 -11.64 2.21 4.78
C ASN A 39 -11.92 3.58 4.15
N MET A 40 -11.59 3.73 2.87
CA MET A 40 -11.75 4.98 2.12
C MET A 40 -13.16 5.58 2.18
N SER A 41 -14.20 4.76 2.23
CA SER A 41 -15.58 5.25 2.34
C SER A 41 -15.81 5.99 3.67
N LYS A 42 -15.19 5.51 4.75
CA LYS A 42 -15.31 6.07 6.11
C LYS A 42 -14.21 7.06 6.47
N LEU A 43 -13.16 7.17 5.66
CA LEU A 43 -12.02 8.04 5.94
C LEU A 43 -12.47 9.52 6.03
N PRO A 44 -12.18 10.22 7.15
CA PRO A 44 -12.42 11.66 7.28
C PRO A 44 -11.63 12.49 6.27
N TYR A 45 -12.13 13.67 5.96
CA TYR A 45 -11.54 14.53 4.92
C TYR A 45 -10.12 15.00 5.25
N ASP A 46 -9.89 15.35 6.52
CA ASP A 46 -8.65 15.94 7.01
C ASP A 46 -7.72 14.92 7.68
N GLN A 47 -8.13 13.66 7.78
CA GLN A 47 -7.31 12.62 8.41
C GLN A 47 -6.20 12.17 7.45
N PRO A 48 -4.91 12.31 7.83
CA PRO A 48 -3.81 11.77 7.06
C PRO A 48 -3.82 10.23 7.10
N PHE A 49 -3.30 9.62 6.04
CA PHE A 49 -3.13 8.17 5.96
C PHE A 49 -1.93 7.79 5.10
N GLU A 50 -1.43 6.57 5.30
CA GLU A 50 -0.35 6.01 4.50
C GLU A 50 -0.86 5.63 3.10
N PHE A 51 -0.18 6.14 2.08
CA PHE A 51 -0.57 5.94 0.69
C PHE A 51 0.63 5.43 -0.12
N TYR A 52 0.43 4.38 -0.90
CA TYR A 52 1.46 3.74 -1.71
C TYR A 52 1.05 3.62 -3.18
N PHE A 53 2.03 3.76 -4.09
CA PHE A 53 1.87 3.53 -5.53
C PHE A 53 2.74 2.36 -5.96
N HIS A 54 2.22 1.43 -6.76
CA HIS A 54 2.97 0.22 -7.11
C HIS A 54 4.29 0.50 -7.86
N ALA A 55 4.35 1.62 -8.59
CA ALA A 55 5.44 1.93 -9.51
C ALA A 55 6.66 2.54 -8.81
N THR A 56 6.47 3.16 -7.64
CA THR A 56 7.55 3.84 -6.94
C THR A 56 7.18 4.08 -5.47
N LYS A 57 8.17 3.97 -4.59
CA LYS A 57 8.06 4.48 -3.20
C LYS A 57 7.84 5.99 -3.14
N GLY A 58 8.13 6.73 -4.21
CA GLY A 58 8.02 8.18 -4.24
C GLY A 58 8.83 8.83 -3.11
N SER A 59 8.19 9.74 -2.37
CA SER A 59 8.77 10.42 -1.21
C SER A 59 8.52 9.70 0.13
N ILE A 60 8.04 8.46 0.10
CA ILE A 60 7.75 7.69 1.31
C ILE A 60 9.06 7.34 2.00
N THR A 61 9.13 7.62 3.31
CA THR A 61 10.29 7.30 4.16
C THR A 61 10.08 6.06 5.03
N TYR A 62 8.84 5.58 5.13
CA TYR A 62 8.45 4.42 5.95
C TYR A 62 8.28 3.16 5.09
N GLN A 63 8.72 2.02 5.61
CA GLN A 63 8.81 0.75 4.86
C GLN A 63 7.74 -0.26 5.29
N ASN A 64 6.47 0.17 5.30
CA ASN A 64 5.36 -0.62 5.86
C ASN A 64 4.56 -1.43 4.83
N ALA A 65 4.68 -1.17 3.52
CA ALA A 65 3.96 -1.90 2.49
C ALA A 65 4.65 -1.92 1.13
N PHE A 66 4.65 -3.08 0.46
CA PHE A 66 5.27 -3.24 -0.85
C PHE A 66 4.42 -4.14 -1.78
N PRO A 67 4.45 -3.88 -3.10
CA PRO A 67 3.67 -4.64 -4.07
C PRO A 67 4.45 -5.83 -4.63
N ILE A 68 3.73 -6.90 -4.95
CA ILE A 68 4.21 -8.01 -5.77
C ILE A 68 3.23 -8.20 -6.94
N PRO A 69 3.70 -8.28 -8.20
CA PRO A 69 2.81 -8.57 -9.33
C PRO A 69 2.07 -9.90 -9.12
N THR A 70 0.76 -9.89 -9.29
CA THR A 70 -0.10 -11.06 -9.10
C THR A 70 0.35 -12.24 -9.96
N CYS A 71 0.86 -11.99 -11.17
CA CYS A 71 1.40 -13.03 -12.06
C CYS A 71 2.61 -13.76 -11.46
N GLN A 72 3.44 -13.07 -10.68
CA GLN A 72 4.58 -13.67 -9.98
C GLN A 72 4.12 -14.40 -8.74
N TYR A 73 3.24 -13.78 -7.94
CA TYR A 73 2.72 -14.39 -6.72
C TYR A 73 1.96 -15.70 -7.00
N LYS A 74 1.19 -15.75 -8.09
CA LYS A 74 0.47 -16.97 -8.51
C LYS A 74 1.39 -18.18 -8.72
N ARG A 75 2.67 -17.97 -9.05
CA ARG A 75 3.66 -19.05 -9.20
C ARG A 75 4.03 -19.71 -7.87
N TRP A 76 3.69 -19.07 -6.76
CA TRP A 76 3.92 -19.57 -5.41
C TRP A 76 2.65 -20.13 -4.76
N MET A 77 1.48 -20.03 -5.40
CA MET A 77 0.25 -20.62 -4.85
C MET A 77 0.43 -22.14 -4.69
N GLY A 78 0.17 -22.63 -3.47
CA GLY A 78 0.38 -24.04 -3.10
C GLY A 78 1.79 -24.37 -2.59
N LYS A 79 2.69 -23.39 -2.49
CA LYS A 79 3.98 -23.50 -1.80
C LYS A 79 3.95 -22.65 -0.53
N GLU A 80 4.75 -23.05 0.45
CA GLU A 80 5.00 -22.20 1.61
C GLU A 80 5.75 -20.93 1.14
N ILE A 81 5.12 -19.77 1.33
CA ILE A 81 5.72 -18.49 0.99
C ILE A 81 6.67 -18.12 2.12
N THR A 82 7.96 -18.12 1.82
CA THR A 82 8.99 -17.73 2.79
C THR A 82 9.33 -16.25 2.63
N LEU A 83 9.89 -15.66 3.68
CA LEU A 83 10.41 -14.29 3.65
C LEU A 83 11.47 -14.09 2.56
N GLN A 84 12.27 -15.11 2.27
CA GLN A 84 13.25 -15.08 1.18
C GLN A 84 12.59 -14.89 -0.19
N ASN A 85 11.34 -15.35 -0.37
CA ASN A 85 10.60 -15.10 -1.61
C ASN A 85 10.13 -13.64 -1.71
N LEU A 86 9.84 -12.98 -0.58
CA LEU A 86 9.33 -11.61 -0.54
C LEU A 86 10.44 -10.56 -0.59
N LEU A 87 11.60 -10.86 -0.01
CA LEU A 87 12.70 -9.91 0.16
C LEU A 87 13.14 -9.20 -1.14
N PRO A 88 13.29 -9.87 -2.30
CA PRO A 88 13.68 -9.19 -3.53
C PRO A 88 12.69 -8.11 -3.98
N TYR A 89 11.40 -8.32 -3.75
CA TYR A 89 10.37 -7.35 -4.12
C TYR A 89 10.37 -6.14 -3.19
N TYR A 90 10.59 -6.38 -1.91
CA TYR A 90 10.78 -5.32 -0.92
C TYR A 90 11.99 -4.44 -1.27
N GLN A 91 13.15 -5.07 -1.48
CA GLN A 91 14.40 -4.39 -1.81
C GLN A 91 14.30 -3.61 -3.12
N MET A 92 13.68 -4.21 -4.14
CA MET A 92 13.43 -3.55 -5.42
C MET A 92 12.50 -2.35 -5.29
N TYR A 93 11.40 -2.47 -4.53
CA TYR A 93 10.43 -1.38 -4.38
C TYR A 93 10.97 -0.20 -3.57
N TYR A 94 11.75 -0.49 -2.53
CA TYR A 94 12.34 0.52 -1.65
C TYR A 94 13.72 1.01 -2.06
N GLU A 95 14.30 0.42 -3.12
CA GLU A 95 15.64 0.74 -3.64
C GLU A 95 16.71 0.60 -2.54
N THR A 96 16.68 -0.52 -1.81
CA THR A 96 17.54 -0.77 -0.65
C THR A 96 18.10 -2.19 -0.70
N ASP A 97 19.28 -2.38 -0.11
CA ASP A 97 19.89 -3.68 0.20
C ASP A 97 19.52 -4.19 1.61
N GLY A 98 18.76 -3.40 2.37
CA GLY A 98 18.33 -3.72 3.71
C GLY A 98 17.45 -4.97 3.77
N THR A 99 17.40 -5.55 4.97
CA THR A 99 16.45 -6.62 5.28
C THR A 99 15.13 -6.02 5.72
N MET A 100 14.04 -6.74 5.47
CA MET A 100 12.76 -6.41 6.08
C MET A 100 12.85 -6.64 7.58
N ASP A 101 12.37 -5.70 8.39
CA ASP A 101 12.30 -5.88 9.84
C ASP A 101 11.25 -6.94 10.16
N LEU A 102 11.71 -8.11 10.66
CA LEU A 102 10.98 -9.39 10.65
C LEU A 102 10.07 -9.61 11.88
N ASP A 103 10.04 -8.68 12.83
CA ASP A 103 9.25 -8.83 14.06
C ASP A 103 7.72 -8.72 13.84
N TYR A 104 7.28 -8.49 12.60
CA TYR A 104 5.86 -8.29 12.26
C TYR A 104 5.33 -9.40 11.36
N SER A 105 4.16 -9.95 11.73
CA SER A 105 3.36 -10.72 10.80
C SER A 105 2.92 -9.83 9.65
N LEU A 106 3.30 -10.20 8.43
CA LEU A 106 2.83 -9.53 7.22
C LEU A 106 1.44 -10.04 6.86
N SER A 107 0.52 -9.09 6.70
CA SER A 107 -0.74 -9.34 6.02
C SER A 107 -0.62 -8.98 4.55
N HIS A 108 -1.61 -9.42 3.78
CA HIS A 108 -1.65 -9.14 2.36
C HIS A 108 -3.04 -8.69 1.89
N TYR A 109 -3.05 -7.82 0.90
CA TYR A 109 -4.23 -7.38 0.19
C TYR A 109 -4.15 -7.83 -1.27
N ASN A 110 -5.19 -8.53 -1.72
CA ASN A 110 -5.26 -9.09 -3.07
C ASN A 110 -5.88 -8.08 -4.06
N GLY A 111 -5.02 -7.34 -4.76
CA GLY A 111 -5.42 -6.57 -5.93
C GLY A 111 -5.37 -7.41 -7.22
N GLU A 112 -6.07 -6.95 -8.26
CA GLU A 112 -6.14 -7.68 -9.53
C GLU A 112 -4.76 -7.85 -10.19
N LYS A 113 -3.94 -6.78 -10.21
CA LYS A 113 -2.61 -6.77 -10.84
C LYS A 113 -1.46 -6.94 -9.88
N TYR A 114 -1.62 -6.44 -8.65
CA TYR A 114 -0.61 -6.49 -7.61
C TYR A 114 -1.23 -6.94 -6.28
N ILE A 115 -0.48 -7.77 -5.57
CA ILE A 115 -0.76 -8.14 -4.19
C ILE A 115 0.14 -7.29 -3.31
N TRP A 116 -0.44 -6.63 -2.34
CA TRP A 116 0.28 -5.76 -1.42
C TRP A 116 0.54 -6.51 -0.14
N PHE A 117 1.82 -6.64 0.22
CA PHE A 117 2.24 -7.10 1.54
C PHE A 117 2.43 -5.88 2.43
N TYR A 118 1.93 -5.95 3.65
CA TYR A 118 2.03 -4.84 4.58
C TYR A 118 2.19 -5.34 6.01
N LYS A 119 2.89 -4.55 6.82
CA LYS A 119 3.02 -4.79 8.25
C LYS A 119 1.65 -4.60 8.89
N GLU A 120 1.18 -5.58 9.65
CA GLU A 120 0.07 -5.30 10.55
C GLU A 120 0.58 -4.40 11.67
N GLY A 121 0.37 -3.09 11.52
CA GLY A 121 0.53 -2.18 12.63
C GLY A 121 -0.41 -2.62 13.75
N VAL A 122 0.16 -2.85 14.93
CA VAL A 122 -0.51 -2.93 16.24
C VAL A 122 -1.65 -1.91 16.24
N ASN A 123 -2.84 -2.34 16.62
CA ASN A 123 -4.01 -1.49 16.77
C ASN A 123 -3.60 -0.11 17.33
N TYR A 124 -3.71 0.95 16.52
CA TYR A 124 -3.96 2.28 17.07
C TYR A 124 -5.44 2.30 17.48
N GLU A 125 -5.78 1.45 18.46
CA GLU A 125 -7.08 1.45 19.10
C GLU A 125 -7.08 2.53 20.18
N SER A 126 -8.08 3.39 20.06
CA SER A 126 -8.64 4.33 21.06
C SER A 126 -8.09 5.75 21.02
#